data_AF-A0A2N6PXU0-F1
#
_entry.id   AF-A0A2N6PXU0-F1
#
_cell.length_a   1.000
_cell.length_b   1.000
_cell.length_c   1.000
_cell.angle_alpha   90.00
_cell.angle_beta   90.00
_cell.angle_gamma   90.00
#
_symmetry.space_group_name_H-M   'P 1'
#
loop_
_entity.id
_entity.type
_entity.pdbx_description
1 polymer ?
#
loop_
_entity_poly.entity_id
_entity_poly.type
_entity_poly.pdbx_seq_one_letter_code
_entity_poly.pdbx_strand_id
1 'polypeptide(L)'
;MRYRRIMTSRLRRRSLPVAGFVAAAAMLVGCAPSIENLVRLSLADSIEEAQDSMWEHRGTIVTDPEVTIAELSLASDLRDGTDELDGNPLKLLALDKRGDSTTLTLLAFGGAQTGGGWWYEQRQGAVCFTLTFPRGEEIVETGPADCPSIPELDGIEDVVPLEELDVRITATKADYPDSVCQCYSGSECDCPGG
;
A
#
# COMPACT_ATOMS: atom_id res chain seq x y z
N MET A 1 -53.98 -56.51 12.08
CA MET A 1 -54.53 -57.35 11.00
C MET A 1 -55.07 -56.44 9.90
N ARG A 2 -54.68 -56.70 8.63
CA ARG A 2 -55.38 -56.52 7.32
C ARG A 2 -56.35 -55.32 7.15
N TYR A 3 -56.39 -54.52 6.07
CA TYR A 3 -55.95 -54.63 4.67
C TYR A 3 -56.17 -53.28 3.93
N ARG A 4 -55.29 -53.00 2.95
CA ARG A 4 -55.45 -52.27 1.66
C ARG A 4 -56.71 -51.41 1.39
N ARG A 5 -56.48 -50.22 0.79
CA ARG A 5 -56.85 -49.97 -0.62
C ARG A 5 -56.05 -48.81 -1.24
N ILE A 6 -55.32 -49.16 -2.28
CA ILE A 6 -54.84 -48.29 -3.35
C ILE A 6 -56.03 -47.99 -4.25
N MET A 7 -56.24 -46.73 -4.65
CA MET A 7 -56.95 -46.42 -5.88
C MET A 7 -56.35 -45.18 -6.53
N THR A 8 -55.75 -45.44 -7.69
CA THR A 8 -55.18 -44.55 -8.68
C THR A 8 -56.24 -44.03 -9.66
N SER A 9 -56.20 -42.75 -10.03
CA SER A 9 -56.59 -42.24 -11.35
C SER A 9 -56.06 -40.80 -11.50
N ARG A 10 -55.03 -40.55 -12.33
CA ARG A 10 -55.10 -40.16 -13.77
C ARG A 10 -55.87 -38.83 -13.94
N LEU A 11 -55.41 -37.76 -14.59
CA LEU A 11 -54.47 -37.42 -15.66
C LEU A 11 -54.38 -35.86 -15.59
N ARG A 12 -53.38 -35.10 -16.03
CA ARG A 12 -52.93 -34.93 -17.42
C ARG A 12 -51.83 -33.84 -17.44
N ARG A 13 -50.87 -34.03 -18.33
CA ARG A 13 -49.71 -33.19 -18.67
C ARG A 13 -50.02 -31.69 -18.86
N ARG A 14 -49.06 -30.83 -18.51
CA ARG A 14 -48.43 -29.90 -19.45
C ARG A 14 -47.03 -29.48 -18.95
N SER A 15 -46.07 -29.83 -19.78
CA SER A 15 -44.67 -29.43 -19.80
C SER A 15 -44.48 -27.93 -19.96
N LEU A 16 -43.56 -27.34 -19.22
CA LEU A 16 -42.65 -26.27 -19.66
C LEU A 16 -41.37 -26.34 -18.80
N PRO A 17 -40.21 -26.02 -19.38
CA PRO A 17 -38.91 -26.56 -18.99
C PRO A 17 -38.35 -25.91 -17.71
N VAL A 18 -37.66 -26.72 -16.92
CA VAL A 18 -36.68 -26.28 -15.92
C VAL A 18 -35.64 -25.45 -16.68
N ALA A 19 -35.76 -24.13 -16.59
CA ALA A 19 -34.72 -23.22 -17.03
C ALA A 19 -33.52 -23.44 -16.11
N GLY A 20 -32.64 -24.35 -16.52
CA GLY A 20 -31.32 -24.46 -15.96
C GLY A 20 -30.63 -23.13 -16.15
N PHE A 21 -30.43 -22.41 -15.05
CA PHE A 21 -29.36 -21.42 -14.97
C PHE A 21 -28.05 -22.19 -15.09
N VAL A 22 -27.63 -22.44 -16.32
CA VAL A 22 -26.21 -22.64 -16.62
C VAL A 22 -25.60 -21.29 -16.33
N ALA A 23 -25.10 -21.12 -15.10
CA ALA A 23 -24.17 -20.05 -14.79
C ALA A 23 -23.02 -20.22 -15.78
N ALA A 24 -23.01 -19.36 -16.80
CA ALA A 24 -21.85 -19.18 -17.64
C ALA A 24 -20.78 -18.63 -16.70
N ALA A 25 -19.98 -19.54 -16.13
CA ALA A 25 -18.64 -19.23 -15.68
C ALA A 25 -17.88 -18.85 -16.95
N ALA A 26 -18.10 -17.62 -17.40
CA ALA A 26 -17.14 -16.93 -18.22
C ALA A 26 -15.87 -16.91 -17.38
N MET A 27 -15.01 -17.88 -17.65
CA MET A 27 -13.60 -17.81 -17.36
C MET A 27 -13.12 -16.56 -18.12
N LEU A 28 -13.32 -15.41 -17.50
CA LEU A 28 -12.43 -14.29 -17.68
C LEU A 28 -11.11 -14.82 -17.14
N VAL A 29 -10.33 -15.43 -18.03
CA VAL A 29 -8.88 -15.57 -17.91
C VAL A 29 -8.31 -14.15 -18.00
N GLY A 30 -8.77 -13.25 -17.12
CA GLY A 30 -7.94 -12.16 -16.68
C GLY A 30 -6.88 -12.84 -15.83
N CYS A 31 -5.62 -12.64 -16.16
CA CYS A 31 -4.53 -12.99 -15.27
C CYS A 31 -4.84 -12.29 -13.94
N ALA A 32 -5.45 -12.99 -12.98
CA ALA A 32 -5.58 -12.46 -11.64
C ALA A 32 -4.14 -12.22 -11.18
N PRO A 33 -3.80 -11.00 -10.76
CA PRO A 33 -2.46 -10.71 -10.26
C PRO A 33 -2.16 -11.70 -9.13
N SER A 34 -0.97 -12.27 -9.14
CA SER A 34 -0.57 -13.16 -8.06
C SER A 34 -0.54 -12.38 -6.74
N ILE A 35 -0.76 -13.07 -5.61
CA ILE A 35 -0.76 -12.40 -4.31
C ILE A 35 0.59 -11.73 -4.04
N GLU A 36 1.70 -12.29 -4.53
CA GLU A 36 3.01 -11.66 -4.40
C GLU A 36 3.11 -10.35 -5.19
N ASN A 37 2.48 -10.27 -6.37
CA ASN A 37 2.43 -9.02 -7.13
C ASN A 37 1.60 -7.95 -6.41
N LEU A 38 0.50 -8.35 -5.76
CA LEU A 38 -0.31 -7.43 -4.95
C LEU A 38 0.45 -6.94 -3.71
N VAL A 39 1.24 -7.80 -3.06
CA VAL A 39 2.13 -7.38 -1.97
C VAL A 39 3.16 -6.37 -2.46
N ARG A 40 3.83 -6.63 -3.60
CA ARG A 40 4.79 -5.69 -4.19
C ARG A 40 4.16 -4.34 -4.51
N LEU A 41 2.94 -4.33 -5.08
CA LEU A 41 2.20 -3.09 -5.34
C LEU A 41 1.88 -2.34 -4.05
N SER A 42 1.43 -3.04 -2.99
CA SER A 42 1.17 -2.42 -1.69
C SER A 42 2.44 -1.81 -1.07
N LEU A 43 3.59 -2.48 -1.21
CA LEU A 43 4.87 -1.96 -0.71
C LEU A 43 5.33 -0.74 -1.51
N ALA A 44 5.18 -0.77 -2.84
CA ALA A 44 5.50 0.36 -3.70
C ALA A 44 4.64 1.58 -3.36
N ASP A 45 3.33 1.39 -3.19
CA ASP A 45 2.37 2.42 -2.79
C ASP A 45 2.76 3.07 -1.46
N SER A 46 3.15 2.27 -0.46
CA SER A 46 3.63 2.81 0.83
C SER A 46 4.91 3.65 0.71
N ILE A 47 5.82 3.30 -0.21
CA ILE A 47 7.03 4.10 -0.47
C ILE A 47 6.64 5.42 -1.15
N GLU A 48 5.75 5.38 -2.14
CA GLU A 48 5.31 6.58 -2.86
C GLU A 48 4.50 7.52 -1.96
N GLU A 49 3.60 7.01 -1.12
CA GLU A 49 2.90 7.82 -0.12
C GLU A 49 3.88 8.50 0.86
N ALA A 50 4.95 7.79 1.26
CA ALA A 50 6.00 8.37 2.09
C ALA A 50 6.76 9.50 1.37
N GLN A 51 7.08 9.32 0.08
CA GLN A 51 7.69 10.39 -0.73
C GLN A 51 6.77 11.59 -0.84
N ASP A 52 5.50 11.36 -1.16
CA ASP A 52 4.50 12.40 -1.38
C ASP A 52 4.29 13.23 -0.12
N SER A 53 4.16 12.56 1.04
CA SER A 53 3.95 13.28 2.29
C SER A 53 5.21 13.99 2.79
N MET A 54 6.41 13.45 2.54
CA MET A 54 7.66 14.11 2.95
C MET A 54 8.11 15.21 1.97
N TRP A 55 7.63 15.21 0.73
CA TRP A 55 8.03 16.16 -0.31
C TRP A 55 7.83 17.62 0.11
N GLU A 56 6.66 17.96 0.63
CA GLU A 56 6.32 19.32 1.06
C GLU A 56 7.21 19.77 2.23
N HIS A 57 7.69 18.82 3.04
CA HIS A 57 8.49 19.06 4.23
C HIS A 57 10.00 18.90 4.00
N ARG A 58 10.46 18.62 2.77
CA ARG A 58 11.87 18.33 2.45
C ARG A 58 12.85 19.36 3.01
N GLY A 59 12.53 20.64 2.91
CA GLY A 59 13.39 21.72 3.42
C GLY A 59 13.51 21.69 4.95
N THR A 60 12.41 21.39 5.64
CA THR A 60 12.37 21.28 7.10
C THR A 60 13.02 19.98 7.58
N ILE A 61 12.89 18.88 6.85
CA ILE A 61 13.59 17.61 7.13
C ILE A 61 15.11 17.83 7.11
N VAL A 62 15.63 18.65 6.19
CA VAL A 62 17.07 18.97 6.19
C VAL A 62 17.49 19.82 7.40
N THR A 63 16.65 20.77 7.84
CA THR A 63 16.99 21.69 8.93
C THR A 63 16.75 21.12 10.31
N ASP A 64 15.63 20.43 10.53
CA ASP A 64 15.17 19.86 11.79
C ASP A 64 14.36 18.55 11.57
N PRO A 65 15.04 17.43 11.27
CA PRO A 65 14.36 16.19 10.89
C PRO A 65 13.58 15.54 12.02
N GLU A 66 14.09 15.59 13.26
CA GLU A 66 13.45 14.96 14.42
C GLU A 66 12.05 15.56 14.68
N VAL A 67 11.96 16.89 14.68
CA VAL A 67 10.68 17.59 14.87
C VAL A 67 9.74 17.33 13.70
N THR A 68 10.26 17.44 12.46
CA THR A 68 9.43 17.28 11.26
C THR A 68 8.83 15.89 11.16
N ILE A 69 9.59 14.84 11.45
CA ILE A 69 9.10 13.45 11.38
C ILE A 69 8.07 13.19 12.48
N ALA A 70 8.30 13.70 13.68
CA ALA A 70 7.31 13.60 14.77
C ALA A 70 5.99 14.29 14.43
N GLU A 71 6.03 15.45 13.75
CA GLU A 71 4.83 16.17 13.31
C GLU A 71 4.08 15.45 12.20
N LEU A 72 4.80 14.89 11.24
CA LEU A 72 4.25 14.17 10.11
C LEU A 72 3.42 12.95 10.54
N SER A 73 3.72 12.36 11.71
CA SER A 73 3.06 11.13 12.21
C SER A 73 3.06 9.98 11.19
N LEU A 74 3.90 10.08 10.15
CA LEU A 74 3.94 9.17 9.02
C LEU A 74 4.63 7.87 9.36
N ALA A 75 5.52 7.88 10.36
CA ALA A 75 6.26 6.71 10.76
C ALA A 75 6.26 6.60 12.29
N SER A 76 5.88 5.44 12.82
CA SER A 76 6.17 5.14 14.22
C SER A 76 7.67 4.94 14.39
N ASP A 77 8.20 5.34 15.55
CA ASP A 77 9.64 5.38 15.77
C ASP A 77 10.13 4.06 16.37
N LEU A 78 10.60 3.16 15.51
CA LEU A 78 11.13 1.88 15.93
C LEU A 78 12.61 1.95 16.37
N ARG A 79 13.25 3.13 16.36
CA ARG A 79 14.66 3.26 16.77
C ARG A 79 14.90 2.81 18.21
N ASP A 80 13.91 3.00 19.09
CA ASP A 80 13.98 2.63 20.50
C ASP A 80 13.49 1.19 20.78
N GLY A 81 12.92 0.51 19.77
CA GLY A 81 12.47 -0.88 19.88
C GLY A 81 11.30 -1.12 20.86
N THR A 82 10.59 -0.06 21.24
CA THR A 82 9.48 -0.10 22.20
C THR A 82 8.11 0.05 21.59
N ASP A 83 8.03 0.54 20.35
CA ASP A 83 6.75 0.76 19.68
C ASP A 83 6.24 -0.58 19.11
N GLU A 84 5.05 -1.00 19.55
CA GLU A 84 4.33 -2.07 18.86
C GLU A 84 4.05 -1.63 17.41
N LEU A 85 3.78 -2.60 16.54
CA LEU A 85 3.16 -2.32 15.24
C LEU A 85 1.77 -1.71 15.49
N ASP A 86 1.71 -0.40 15.76
CA ASP A 86 0.52 0.38 15.46
C ASP A 86 0.25 0.18 13.96
N GLY A 87 -1.02 0.27 13.55
CA GLY A 87 -1.43 -0.02 12.18
C GLY A 87 -0.83 0.91 11.11
N ASN A 88 0.17 1.73 11.45
CA ASN A 88 0.95 2.49 10.50
C ASN A 88 1.85 1.55 9.67
N PRO A 89 1.70 1.52 8.34
CA PRO A 89 2.51 0.69 7.46
C PRO A 89 3.97 1.16 7.35
N LEU A 90 4.33 2.35 7.83
CA LEU A 90 5.69 2.90 7.72
C LEU A 90 6.31 3.10 9.11
N LYS A 91 7.60 2.77 9.24
CA LYS A 91 8.36 2.90 10.49
C LYS A 91 9.74 3.51 10.25
N LEU A 92 10.20 4.32 11.20
CA LEU A 92 11.54 4.88 11.19
C LEU A 92 12.51 3.94 11.91
N LEU A 93 13.56 3.52 11.19
CA LEU A 93 14.60 2.63 11.70
C LEU A 93 15.89 3.36 12.05
N ALA A 94 16.21 4.42 11.30
CA ALA A 94 17.37 5.26 11.57
C ALA A 94 17.20 6.63 10.93
N LEU A 95 17.90 7.61 11.50
CA LEU A 95 18.01 8.97 10.98
C LEU A 95 19.48 9.35 11.03
N ASP A 96 20.03 9.73 9.89
CA ASP A 96 21.39 10.22 9.78
C ASP A 96 21.40 11.62 9.16
N LYS A 97 22.06 12.56 9.82
CA LYS A 97 22.15 13.94 9.38
C LYS A 97 23.61 14.30 9.13
N ARG A 98 23.95 14.45 7.86
CA ARG A 98 25.26 14.90 7.39
C ARG A 98 25.16 16.37 6.95
N GLY A 99 26.29 17.05 6.85
CA GLY A 99 26.31 18.50 6.59
C GLY A 99 25.63 18.90 5.27
N ASP A 100 25.59 17.97 4.32
CA ASP A 100 25.10 18.06 2.95
C ASP A 100 23.80 17.29 2.70
N SER A 101 23.33 16.43 3.61
CA SER A 101 22.07 15.70 3.43
C SER A 101 21.50 15.16 4.74
N THR A 102 20.20 14.91 4.75
CA THR A 102 19.54 14.08 5.76
C THR A 102 19.08 12.78 5.11
N THR A 103 19.37 11.63 5.72
CA THR A 103 18.91 10.31 5.27
C THR A 103 18.06 9.65 6.34
N LEU A 104 16.87 9.22 5.95
CA LEU A 104 15.96 8.43 6.79
C LEU A 104 16.02 6.98 6.32
N THR A 105 16.25 6.03 7.22
CA THR A 105 16.08 4.61 6.94
C THR A 105 14.72 4.19 7.44
N LEU A 106 13.90 3.68 6.54
CA LEU A 106 12.50 3.38 6.75
C LEU A 106 12.23 1.91 6.49
N LEU A 107 11.22 1.39 7.17
CA LEU A 107 10.63 0.08 6.95
C LEU A 107 9.16 0.27 6.59
N ALA A 108 8.77 -0.24 5.42
CA ALA A 108 7.37 -0.30 5.01
C ALA A 108 6.85 -1.74 5.11
N PHE A 109 5.61 -1.85 5.56
CA PHE A 109 4.83 -3.08 5.70
C PHE A 109 3.64 -3.03 4.76
N GLY A 110 3.49 -4.08 3.96
CA GLY A 110 2.43 -4.19 2.98
C GLY A 110 1.80 -5.56 3.04
N GLY A 111 0.54 -5.65 2.65
CA GLY A 111 -0.18 -6.91 2.66
C GLY A 111 -1.22 -6.97 1.57
N ALA A 112 -1.44 -8.16 1.06
CA ALA A 112 -2.49 -8.40 0.09
C ALA A 112 -3.40 -9.53 0.55
N GLN A 113 -4.63 -9.47 0.08
CA GLN A 113 -5.62 -10.52 0.27
C GLN A 113 -6.26 -10.82 -1.09
N THR A 114 -6.37 -12.10 -1.42
CA THR A 114 -7.03 -12.55 -2.65
C THR A 114 -7.94 -13.75 -2.37
N GLY A 115 -8.84 -14.01 -3.32
CA GLY A 115 -9.83 -15.08 -3.23
C GLY A 115 -11.08 -14.73 -2.42
N GLY A 116 -11.76 -15.76 -1.91
CA GLY A 116 -13.00 -15.65 -1.14
C GLY A 116 -13.60 -17.02 -0.79
N GLY A 117 -14.12 -17.17 0.43
CA GLY A 117 -14.62 -18.46 0.93
C GLY A 117 -13.48 -19.42 1.26
N TRP A 118 -13.47 -20.63 0.69
CA TRP A 118 -12.49 -21.69 0.98
C TRP A 118 -11.11 -21.48 0.33
N TRP A 119 -10.97 -20.47 -0.53
CA TRP A 119 -9.74 -20.14 -1.29
C TRP A 119 -9.16 -18.80 -0.85
N TYR A 120 -9.39 -18.41 0.40
CA TYR A 120 -8.83 -17.19 0.97
C TYR A 120 -7.32 -17.34 1.14
N GLU A 121 -6.58 -16.36 0.62
CA GLU A 121 -5.14 -16.26 0.78
C GLU A 121 -4.79 -14.84 1.23
N GLN A 122 -3.96 -14.74 2.26
CA GLN A 122 -3.41 -13.50 2.78
C GLN A 122 -1.89 -13.66 2.79
N ARG A 123 -1.18 -12.62 2.37
CA ARG A 123 0.27 -12.57 2.41
C ARG A 123 0.72 -11.19 2.86
N GLN A 124 1.82 -11.16 3.60
CA GLN A 124 2.44 -9.93 4.09
C GLN A 124 3.87 -9.85 3.59
N GLY A 125 4.32 -8.64 3.31
CA GLY A 125 5.68 -8.35 2.92
C GLY A 125 6.20 -7.10 3.64
N ALA A 126 7.51 -6.95 3.58
CA ALA A 126 8.22 -5.80 4.10
C ALA A 126 9.30 -5.34 3.13
N VAL A 127 9.65 -4.06 3.16
CA VAL A 127 10.80 -3.50 2.44
C VAL A 127 11.49 -2.47 3.33
N CYS A 128 12.81 -2.52 3.36
CA CYS A 128 13.63 -1.46 3.96
C CYS A 128 14.27 -0.63 2.87
N PHE A 129 14.18 0.68 3.03
CA PHE A 129 14.64 1.64 2.06
C PHE A 129 15.12 2.91 2.76
N THR A 130 15.86 3.74 2.04
CA THR A 130 16.26 5.06 2.51
C THR A 130 15.57 6.15 1.71
N LEU A 131 15.20 7.24 2.36
CA LEU A 131 14.91 8.52 1.71
C LEU A 131 16.01 9.52 2.08
N THR A 132 16.72 10.03 1.08
CA THR A 132 17.76 11.03 1.24
C THR A 132 17.28 12.38 0.72
N PHE A 133 17.50 13.41 1.53
CA PHE A 133 17.13 14.80 1.31
C PHE A 133 18.41 15.63 1.22
N PRO A 134 18.95 15.88 0.01
CA PRO A 134 20.14 16.70 -0.16
C PRO A 134 19.87 18.16 0.17
N ARG A 135 20.86 18.82 0.77
CA ARG A 135 20.73 20.19 1.25
C ARG A 135 20.78 21.18 0.10
N GLY A 136 19.70 21.95 -0.06
CA GLY A 136 19.62 23.00 -1.06
C GLY A 136 19.23 22.50 -2.45
N GLU A 137 18.82 21.23 -2.56
CA GLU A 137 18.30 20.64 -3.79
C GLU A 137 16.81 20.33 -3.63
N GLU A 138 16.05 20.44 -4.72
CA GLU A 138 14.63 20.06 -4.76
C GLU A 138 14.48 18.64 -5.28
N ILE A 139 15.12 17.70 -4.57
CA ILE A 139 15.07 16.27 -4.88
C ILE A 139 14.91 15.44 -3.60
N VAL A 140 14.31 14.25 -3.75
CA VAL A 140 14.32 13.18 -2.76
C VAL A 140 14.83 11.92 -3.44
N GLU A 141 15.88 11.32 -2.89
CA GLU A 141 16.48 10.09 -3.44
C GLU A 141 16.05 8.89 -2.62
N THR A 142 15.47 7.89 -3.28
CA THR A 142 15.15 6.60 -2.69
C THR A 142 16.28 5.62 -2.96
N GLY A 143 16.75 4.94 -1.92
CA GLY A 143 17.82 3.95 -2.02
C GLY A 143 17.48 2.66 -1.28
N PRO A 144 18.13 1.53 -1.61
CA PRO A 144 17.96 0.29 -0.87
C PRO A 144 18.56 0.42 0.53
N ALA A 145 17.96 -0.26 1.52
CA ALA A 145 18.51 -0.40 2.86
C ALA A 145 18.41 -1.84 3.34
N ASP A 146 19.37 -2.26 4.16
CA ASP A 146 19.29 -3.56 4.83
C ASP A 146 18.27 -3.50 5.95
N CYS A 147 17.34 -4.45 5.98
CA CYS A 147 16.45 -4.61 7.11
C CYS A 147 17.23 -5.13 8.33
N PRO A 148 17.20 -4.42 9.48
CA PRO A 148 17.76 -4.96 10.71
C PRO A 148 16.96 -6.21 11.12
N SER A 149 17.56 -7.06 11.95
CA SER A 149 16.84 -8.16 12.57
C SER A 149 15.89 -7.59 13.62
N ILE A 150 14.64 -7.34 13.22
CA ILE A 150 13.58 -6.80 14.08
C ILE A 150 12.57 -7.92 14.36
N PRO A 151 12.20 -8.21 15.63
CA PRO A 151 11.22 -9.25 15.96
C PRO A 151 9.88 -9.10 15.23
N GLU A 152 9.50 -7.88 14.87
CA GLU A 152 8.31 -7.52 14.11
C GLU A 152 8.32 -8.11 12.69
N LEU A 153 9.50 -8.45 12.15
CA LEU A 153 9.65 -9.13 10.86
C LEU A 153 9.56 -10.65 10.97
N ASP A 154 9.60 -11.24 12.17
CA ASP A 154 9.60 -12.70 12.36
C ASP A 154 8.29 -13.37 11.87
N GLY A 155 7.23 -12.60 11.67
CA GLY A 155 5.95 -13.03 11.11
C GLY A 155 5.73 -12.71 9.63
N ILE A 156 6.70 -12.04 8.98
CA ILE A 156 6.58 -11.61 7.59
C ILE A 156 7.18 -12.65 6.66
N GLU A 157 6.38 -13.03 5.69
CA GLU A 157 6.72 -14.13 4.79
C GLU A 157 7.78 -13.72 3.76
N ASP A 158 7.78 -12.44 3.33
CA ASP A 158 8.73 -11.92 2.35
C ASP A 158 9.31 -10.56 2.74
N VAL A 159 10.63 -10.49 2.88
CA VAL A 159 11.37 -9.22 2.80
C VAL A 159 11.75 -9.00 1.34
N VAL A 160 11.12 -8.02 0.71
CA VAL A 160 11.27 -7.73 -0.72
C VAL A 160 12.36 -6.68 -0.90
N PRO A 161 13.38 -6.93 -1.74
CA PRO A 161 14.40 -5.92 -2.05
C PRO A 161 13.79 -4.77 -2.86
N LEU A 162 14.26 -3.54 -2.65
CA LEU A 162 13.73 -2.34 -3.31
C LEU A 162 13.75 -2.48 -4.84
N GLU A 163 14.77 -3.14 -5.39
CA GLU A 163 14.96 -3.34 -6.83
C GLU A 163 13.88 -4.20 -7.50
N GLU A 164 13.11 -4.96 -6.71
CA GLU A 164 11.94 -5.71 -7.18
C GLU A 164 10.65 -4.90 -7.17
N LEU A 165 10.67 -3.68 -6.63
CA LEU A 165 9.52 -2.78 -6.57
C LEU A 165 9.60 -1.75 -7.71
N ASP A 166 8.45 -1.49 -8.34
CA ASP A 166 8.32 -0.42 -9.32
C ASP A 166 8.03 0.88 -8.56
N VAL A 167 9.10 1.57 -8.16
CA VAL A 167 9.04 2.83 -7.41
C VAL A 167 9.96 3.87 -8.01
N ARG A 168 9.62 5.13 -7.79
CA ARG A 168 10.46 6.25 -8.18
C ARG A 168 11.72 6.35 -7.32
N ILE A 169 12.87 6.20 -7.95
CA ILE A 169 14.19 6.30 -7.29
C ILE A 169 14.61 7.75 -7.02
N THR A 170 14.14 8.70 -7.84
CA THR A 170 14.41 10.13 -7.64
C THR A 170 13.14 10.90 -7.85
N ALA A 171 12.65 11.53 -6.79
CA ALA A 171 11.50 12.42 -6.83
C ALA A 171 11.98 13.87 -6.97
N THR A 172 11.38 14.60 -7.90
CA THR A 172 11.78 15.95 -8.28
C THR A 172 10.55 16.87 -8.33
N LYS A 173 10.76 18.18 -8.54
CA LYS A 173 9.64 19.10 -8.73
C LYS A 173 8.71 18.73 -9.89
N ALA A 174 9.19 18.01 -10.91
CA ALA A 174 8.36 17.56 -12.02
C ALA A 174 7.30 16.54 -11.59
N ASP A 175 7.59 15.78 -10.52
CA ASP A 175 6.72 14.77 -9.94
C ASP A 175 5.62 15.39 -9.05
N TYR A 176 5.90 16.58 -8.51
CA TYR A 176 5.03 17.33 -7.61
C TYR A 176 4.75 18.73 -8.18
N PRO A 177 3.98 18.82 -9.27
CA PRO A 177 3.66 20.09 -9.87
C PRO A 177 2.87 20.95 -8.89
N ASP A 178 3.23 22.24 -8.80
CA ASP A 178 2.47 23.22 -8.04
C ASP A 178 1.00 23.15 -8.47
N SER A 179 0.09 23.04 -7.50
CA SER A 179 -1.34 22.98 -7.79
C SER A 179 -1.77 24.24 -8.53
N VAL A 180 -2.48 24.07 -9.65
CA VAL A 180 -2.91 25.19 -10.48
C VAL A 180 -3.92 26.05 -9.72
N CYS A 181 -3.61 27.33 -9.55
CA CYS A 181 -4.56 28.29 -8.97
C CYS A 181 -5.87 28.30 -9.76
N GLN A 182 -6.98 28.10 -9.07
CA GLN A 182 -8.30 28.25 -9.67
C GLN A 182 -8.72 29.71 -9.60
N CYS A 183 -8.50 30.44 -10.70
CA CYS A 183 -8.94 31.81 -10.82
C CYS A 183 -10.32 31.86 -11.49
N TYR A 184 -11.35 32.25 -10.73
CA TYR A 184 -12.65 32.61 -11.31
C TYR A 184 -12.65 34.10 -11.70
N SER A 185 -13.23 34.42 -12.86
CA SER A 185 -13.27 35.80 -13.35
C SER A 185 -14.00 36.73 -12.38
N GLY A 186 -13.25 37.61 -11.71
CA GLY A 186 -13.77 38.59 -10.77
C GLY A 186 -13.59 38.23 -9.28
N SER A 187 -12.92 37.12 -8.96
CA SER A 187 -12.51 36.77 -7.60
C SER A 187 -10.99 36.80 -7.45
N GLU A 188 -10.50 36.82 -6.21
CA GLU A 188 -9.12 36.41 -5.94
C GLU A 188 -8.92 34.96 -6.40
N CYS A 189 -7.73 34.66 -6.90
CA CYS A 189 -7.38 33.30 -7.29
C CYS A 189 -7.30 32.44 -6.05
N ASP A 190 -7.98 31.29 -6.07
CA ASP A 190 -7.84 30.30 -5.00
C ASP A 190 -6.64 29.42 -5.34
N CYS A 191 -5.48 29.77 -4.79
CA CYS A 191 -4.25 29.01 -4.93
C CYS A 191 -4.13 28.07 -3.71
N PRO A 192 -4.13 26.74 -3.89
CA PRO A 192 -3.82 25.85 -2.78
C PRO A 192 -2.39 26.14 -2.31
N GLY A 193 -2.22 26.41 -1.02
CA GLY A 193 -0.93 26.77 -0.41
C GLY A 193 -0.75 28.25 -0.02
N GLY A 194 -1.67 29.15 -0.40
CA GLY A 194 -1.72 30.55 0.05
C GLY A 194 -1.00 31.55 -0.84
#